data_AF-R6BYA2-F1
#
_entry.id   AF-R6BYA2-F1
#
_cell.length_a   1.000
_cell.length_b   1.000
_cell.length_c   1.000
_cell.angle_alpha   90.00
_cell.angle_beta   90.00
_cell.angle_gamma   90.00
#
_symmetry.space_group_name_H-M   'P 1'
#
loop_
_entity.id
_entity.type
_entity.pdbx_description
1 polymer ?
#
loop_
_entity_poly.entity_id
_entity_poly.type
_entity_poly.pdbx_seq_one_letter_code
_entity_poly.pdbx_strand_id
1 'polypeptide(L)'
;MEENLMENEKLSAVMDNVEKVIVGKRTSIALLLTAMLAGGHILIEDVPGVGKTQLVASVARSCNGKFNRLQLTPDVMPSDITGFTMINPATRETEFREGAVFCNFLLADEINRSSPKTQSALLEIMEEGQVSMEGKTYRLPQPFMVLATQNPVETYGTYHLPEAQMDRFLMKISMGYPEKEEELAILRRSADAAPANLSAVISLEEIVALKEKVEHIHISPRLEEYIVNLAEATRDSEYIRLGVSPRGSLALHRTARAYAVLCGRDYVLPDDIKFLAPFVLTHRIIISPKGKSVLGSPEEVLAQLLRTLTVPTE
;
A
#
# COMPACT_ATOMS: atom_id res chain seq x y z
N MET A 1 9.96 21.02 -10.27
CA MET A 1 10.47 21.21 -8.91
C MET A 1 11.09 19.88 -8.51
N GLU A 2 12.27 19.59 -9.04
CA GLU A 2 13.11 18.47 -8.62
C GLU A 2 14.19 19.10 -7.75
N GLU A 3 13.85 19.39 -6.50
CA GLU A 3 14.88 19.66 -5.50
C GLU A 3 15.43 18.31 -5.05
N ASN A 4 16.74 18.14 -5.19
CA ASN A 4 17.52 17.01 -4.71
C ASN A 4 17.17 16.71 -3.25
N LEU A 5 16.21 15.81 -3.03
CA LEU A 5 16.02 15.15 -1.76
C LEU A 5 17.25 14.29 -1.51
N MET A 6 17.92 14.49 -0.38
CA MET A 6 18.87 13.51 0.14
C MET A 6 18.10 12.24 0.50
N GLU A 7 17.78 11.41 -0.49
CA GLU A 7 17.13 10.13 -0.27
C GLU A 7 18.04 9.25 0.61
N ASN A 8 17.44 8.44 1.48
CA ASN A 8 18.20 7.44 2.22
C ASN A 8 18.91 6.51 1.22
N GLU A 9 20.25 6.48 1.24
CA GLU A 9 21.06 5.82 0.20
C GLU A 9 20.61 4.39 -0.09
N LYS A 10 20.22 3.62 0.95
CA LYS A 10 19.76 2.24 0.78
C LYS A 10 18.40 2.16 0.11
N LEU A 11 17.48 3.05 0.45
CA LEU A 11 16.13 3.06 -0.13
C LEU A 11 16.14 3.66 -1.55
N SER A 12 16.97 4.66 -1.79
CA SER A 12 17.26 5.19 -3.12
C SER A 12 17.82 4.09 -4.02
N ALA A 13 18.77 3.28 -3.52
CA ALA A 13 19.28 2.13 -4.24
C ALA A 13 18.19 1.11 -4.59
N VAL A 14 17.20 0.88 -3.72
CA VAL A 14 16.03 0.04 -4.04
C VAL A 14 15.21 0.65 -5.17
N MET A 15 14.93 1.96 -5.11
CA MET A 15 14.18 2.66 -6.15
C MET A 15 14.87 2.55 -7.51
N ASP A 16 16.17 2.87 -7.56
CA ASP A 16 16.98 2.80 -8.76
C ASP A 16 17.10 1.37 -9.30
N ASN A 17 17.16 0.37 -8.42
CA ASN A 17 17.19 -1.03 -8.82
C ASN A 17 15.87 -1.46 -9.49
N VAL A 18 14.73 -1.00 -8.97
CA VAL A 18 13.41 -1.29 -9.55
C VAL A 18 13.20 -0.57 -10.89
N GLU A 19 13.74 0.64 -11.06
CA GLU A 19 13.64 1.43 -12.30
C GLU A 19 14.40 0.82 -13.49
N LYS A 20 15.33 -0.10 -13.23
CA LYS A 20 15.97 -0.91 -14.28
C LYS A 20 14.96 -1.80 -15.00
N VAL A 21 13.91 -2.24 -14.32
CA VAL A 21 12.84 -3.08 -14.88
C VAL A 21 11.64 -2.24 -15.26
N ILE A 22 11.27 -1.27 -14.44
CA ILE A 22 10.01 -0.52 -14.59
C ILE A 22 10.29 0.91 -15.00
N VAL A 23 9.59 1.36 -16.03
CA VAL A 23 9.73 2.72 -16.54
C VAL A 23 8.67 3.62 -15.87
N GLY A 24 9.07 4.81 -15.42
CA GLY A 24 8.11 5.89 -15.15
C GLY A 24 7.29 5.79 -13.87
N LYS A 25 7.67 4.94 -12.91
CA LYS A 25 6.86 4.68 -11.71
C LYS A 25 7.57 5.02 -10.39
N ARG A 26 8.52 5.97 -10.39
CA ARG A 26 9.29 6.36 -9.19
C ARG A 26 8.39 6.70 -8.00
N THR A 27 7.34 7.50 -8.23
CA THR A 27 6.37 7.87 -7.19
C THR A 27 5.64 6.65 -6.62
N SER A 28 5.21 5.70 -7.46
CA SER A 28 4.56 4.48 -6.99
C SER A 28 5.52 3.59 -6.18
N ILE A 29 6.79 3.53 -6.56
CA ILE A 29 7.84 2.84 -5.80
C ILE A 29 8.03 3.52 -4.44
N ALA A 30 8.14 4.86 -4.41
CA ALA A 30 8.29 5.63 -3.18
C ALA A 30 7.11 5.42 -2.22
N LEU A 31 5.87 5.44 -2.72
CA LEU A 31 4.66 5.16 -1.92
C LEU A 31 4.65 3.73 -1.37
N LEU A 32 5.08 2.75 -2.18
CA LEU A 32 5.21 1.36 -1.77
C LEU A 32 6.23 1.20 -0.63
N LEU A 33 7.43 1.75 -0.79
CA LEU A 33 8.45 1.73 0.25
C LEU A 33 8.01 2.47 1.52
N THR A 34 7.33 3.61 1.36
CA THR A 34 6.76 4.38 2.48
C THR A 34 5.74 3.54 3.25
N ALA A 35 4.81 2.87 2.55
CA ALA A 35 3.83 2.00 3.20
C ALA A 35 4.48 0.79 3.88
N MET A 36 5.51 0.19 3.27
CA MET A 36 6.27 -0.91 3.86
C MET A 36 6.96 -0.47 5.16
N LEU A 37 7.60 0.70 5.16
CA LEU A 37 8.24 1.29 6.34
C LEU A 37 7.22 1.66 7.42
N ALA A 38 6.07 2.18 7.01
CA ALA A 38 4.93 2.41 7.88
C ALA A 38 4.18 1.12 8.27
N GLY A 39 4.68 -0.07 7.92
CA GLY A 39 4.08 -1.35 8.28
C GLY A 39 2.62 -1.50 7.84
N GLY A 40 2.26 -0.90 6.71
CA GLY A 40 0.91 -0.90 6.18
C GLY A 40 0.79 -1.62 4.85
N HIS A 41 -0.45 -1.70 4.38
CA HIS A 41 -0.83 -2.39 3.15
C HIS A 41 -1.38 -1.40 2.12
N ILE A 42 -1.30 -1.76 0.85
CA ILE A 42 -1.72 -0.90 -0.26
C ILE A 42 -2.87 -1.52 -1.02
N LEU A 43 -3.87 -0.69 -1.32
CA LEU A 43 -4.91 -0.98 -2.29
C LEU A 43 -4.58 -0.27 -3.61
N ILE A 44 -4.47 -1.03 -4.70
CA ILE A 44 -4.16 -0.52 -6.04
C ILE A 44 -5.44 -0.53 -6.88
N GLU A 45 -6.02 0.63 -7.10
CA GLU A 45 -7.13 0.83 -8.04
C GLU A 45 -6.56 1.17 -9.41
N ASP A 46 -6.63 0.22 -10.35
CA ASP A 46 -6.16 0.48 -11.70
C ASP A 46 -6.68 -0.53 -12.71
N VAL A 47 -6.52 -0.17 -13.98
CA VAL A 47 -6.78 -1.03 -15.12
C VAL A 47 -5.75 -2.16 -15.24
N PRO A 48 -6.11 -3.29 -15.86
CA PRO A 48 -5.18 -4.37 -16.14
C PRO A 48 -4.00 -3.94 -17.03
N GLY A 49 -2.85 -4.58 -16.87
CA GLY A 49 -1.71 -4.43 -17.79
C GLY A 49 -0.71 -3.31 -17.46
N VAL A 50 -0.91 -2.53 -16.39
CA VAL A 50 -0.01 -1.42 -16.01
C VAL A 50 1.27 -1.83 -15.24
N GLY A 51 1.67 -3.10 -15.33
CA GLY A 51 2.94 -3.56 -14.74
C GLY A 51 2.94 -3.79 -13.22
N LYS A 52 1.77 -3.82 -12.55
CA LYS A 52 1.65 -4.04 -11.08
C LYS A 52 2.44 -5.26 -10.58
N THR A 53 2.31 -6.39 -11.28
CA THR A 53 3.01 -7.63 -10.92
C THR A 53 4.52 -7.48 -11.00
N GLN A 54 5.01 -6.78 -12.02
CA GLN A 54 6.44 -6.52 -12.16
C GLN A 54 6.93 -5.56 -11.06
N LEU A 55 6.12 -4.58 -10.65
CA LEU A 55 6.45 -3.66 -9.55
C LEU A 55 6.69 -4.41 -8.25
N VAL A 56 5.71 -5.20 -7.82
CA VAL A 56 5.82 -5.90 -6.55
C VAL A 56 6.93 -6.93 -6.59
N ALA A 57 7.06 -7.70 -7.68
CA ALA A 57 8.12 -8.68 -7.83
C ALA A 57 9.52 -8.03 -7.84
N SER A 58 9.67 -6.85 -8.45
CA SER A 58 10.95 -6.13 -8.50
C SER A 58 11.36 -5.58 -7.15
N VAL A 59 10.40 -5.04 -6.38
CA VAL A 59 10.65 -4.62 -4.99
C VAL A 59 11.04 -5.83 -4.14
N ALA A 60 10.28 -6.92 -4.20
CA ALA A 60 10.58 -8.13 -3.42
C ALA A 60 11.99 -8.66 -3.71
N ARG A 61 12.39 -8.73 -4.98
CA ARG A 61 13.75 -9.14 -5.37
C ARG A 61 14.81 -8.16 -4.89
N SER A 62 14.56 -6.86 -4.97
CA SER A 62 15.48 -5.82 -4.50
C SER A 62 15.71 -5.87 -2.98
N CYS A 63 14.74 -6.40 -2.24
CA CYS A 63 14.75 -6.55 -0.78
C CYS A 63 15.10 -7.96 -0.28
N ASN A 64 15.45 -8.90 -1.18
CA ASN A 64 15.62 -10.32 -0.86
C ASN A 64 14.41 -10.97 -0.15
N GLY A 65 13.19 -10.51 -0.47
CA GLY A 65 11.94 -11.00 0.13
C GLY A 65 11.27 -12.11 -0.67
N LYS A 66 10.55 -13.00 0.04
CA LYS A 66 9.65 -13.98 -0.59
C LYS A 66 8.43 -13.26 -1.18
N PHE A 67 8.15 -13.51 -2.45
CA PHE A 67 7.01 -12.95 -3.17
C PHE A 67 6.02 -14.04 -3.54
N ASN A 68 4.75 -13.84 -3.17
CA ASN A 68 3.64 -14.66 -3.64
C ASN A 68 2.64 -13.80 -4.41
N ARG A 69 2.00 -14.41 -5.41
CA ARG A 69 0.88 -13.83 -6.15
C ARG A 69 -0.32 -14.74 -6.00
N LEU A 70 -1.45 -14.16 -5.61
CA LEU A 70 -2.72 -14.85 -5.51
C LEU A 70 -3.75 -14.11 -6.37
N GLN A 71 -4.34 -14.79 -7.34
CA GLN A 71 -5.49 -14.29 -8.07
C GLN A 71 -6.75 -14.60 -7.27
N LEU A 72 -7.50 -13.58 -6.87
CA LEU A 72 -8.72 -13.75 -6.08
C LEU A 72 -9.92 -14.00 -7.00
N THR A 73 -10.16 -15.26 -7.32
CA THR A 73 -11.34 -15.70 -8.06
C THR A 73 -12.48 -16.10 -7.10
N PRO A 74 -13.74 -16.23 -7.58
CA PRO A 74 -14.89 -16.57 -6.73
C PRO A 74 -14.78 -17.91 -5.99
N ASP A 75 -13.95 -18.82 -6.50
CA ASP A 75 -13.67 -20.15 -5.96
C ASP A 75 -12.52 -20.19 -4.94
N VAL A 76 -11.76 -19.10 -4.78
CA VAL A 76 -10.70 -19.04 -3.78
C VAL A 76 -11.28 -19.09 -2.38
N MET A 77 -10.80 -20.05 -1.60
CA MET A 77 -11.22 -20.31 -0.24
C MET A 77 -10.31 -19.58 0.76
N PRO A 78 -10.80 -19.26 1.97
CA PRO A 78 -9.96 -18.73 3.03
C PRO A 78 -8.71 -19.58 3.30
N SER A 79 -8.80 -20.91 3.16
CA SER A 79 -7.68 -21.85 3.34
C SER A 79 -6.56 -21.70 2.30
N ASP A 80 -6.85 -21.19 1.10
CA ASP A 80 -5.81 -20.90 0.10
C ASP A 80 -4.96 -19.69 0.55
N ILE A 81 -5.54 -18.82 1.38
CA ILE A 81 -4.89 -17.64 1.96
C ILE A 81 -4.16 -18.03 3.25
N THR A 82 -4.89 -18.59 4.23
CA THR A 82 -4.37 -18.91 5.57
C THR A 82 -3.56 -20.20 5.62
N GLY A 83 -3.78 -21.13 4.70
CA GLY A 83 -3.28 -22.50 4.78
C GLY A 83 -4.29 -23.47 5.36
N PHE A 84 -3.90 -24.75 5.43
CA PHE A 84 -4.74 -25.82 5.96
C PHE A 84 -3.91 -26.94 6.60
N THR A 85 -4.51 -27.68 7.51
CA THR A 85 -3.92 -28.90 8.07
C THR A 85 -4.34 -30.11 7.24
N MET A 86 -3.41 -31.00 6.93
CA MET A 86 -3.67 -32.28 6.27
C MET A 86 -2.96 -33.42 6.99
N ILE A 87 -3.57 -34.60 7.03
CA ILE A 87 -2.90 -35.80 7.54
C ILE A 87 -1.98 -36.35 6.44
N ASN A 88 -0.68 -36.44 6.73
CA ASN A 88 0.27 -37.07 5.84
C ASN A 88 0.00 -38.58 5.79
N PRO A 89 -0.33 -39.18 4.62
CA PRO A 89 -0.68 -40.59 4.55
C PRO A 89 0.44 -41.55 4.96
N ALA A 90 1.70 -41.13 4.82
CA ALA A 90 2.87 -41.94 5.14
C ALA A 90 3.18 -41.95 6.64
N THR A 91 3.13 -40.78 7.29
CA THR A 91 3.49 -40.65 8.72
C THR A 91 2.27 -40.74 9.65
N ARG A 92 1.06 -40.57 9.11
CA ARG A 92 -0.21 -40.36 9.86
C ARG A 92 -0.18 -39.15 10.80
N GLU A 93 0.76 -38.25 10.61
CA GLU A 93 0.87 -37.00 11.37
C GLU A 93 0.11 -35.88 10.68
N THR A 94 -0.42 -34.94 11.47
CA THR A 94 -1.04 -33.71 10.96
C THR A 94 0.05 -32.70 10.58
N GLU A 95 0.13 -32.37 9.30
CA GLU A 95 1.07 -31.41 8.73
C GLU A 95 0.32 -30.12 8.33
N PHE A 96 0.85 -28.98 8.72
CA PHE A 96 0.33 -27.68 8.29
C PHE A 96 0.93 -27.31 6.93
N ARG A 97 0.06 -26.99 5.97
CA ARG A 97 0.44 -26.47 4.66
C ARG A 97 0.21 -24.97 4.65
N GLU A 98 1.31 -24.23 4.48
CA GLU A 98 1.31 -22.77 4.38
C GLU A 98 0.42 -22.29 3.24
N GLY A 99 -0.43 -21.30 3.52
CA GLY A 99 -1.19 -20.57 2.50
C GLY A 99 -0.39 -19.47 1.82
N ALA A 100 -1.05 -18.72 0.92
CA ALA A 100 -0.40 -17.66 0.14
C ALA A 100 0.21 -16.53 0.98
N VAL A 101 -0.25 -16.30 2.22
CA VAL A 101 0.24 -15.20 3.07
C VAL A 101 1.62 -15.43 3.68
N PHE A 102 2.16 -16.65 3.64
CA PHE A 102 3.49 -16.96 4.19
C PHE A 102 4.61 -16.50 3.25
N CYS A 103 4.71 -15.19 3.07
CA CYS A 103 5.71 -14.49 2.26
C CYS A 103 5.96 -13.09 2.85
N ASN A 104 6.88 -12.32 2.26
CA ASN A 104 7.10 -10.92 2.65
C ASN A 104 6.19 -9.97 1.86
N PHE A 105 5.97 -10.29 0.57
CA PHE A 105 5.17 -9.47 -0.34
C PHE A 105 4.10 -10.34 -1.00
N LEU A 106 2.83 -10.06 -0.69
CA LEU A 106 1.69 -10.72 -1.30
C LEU A 106 1.00 -9.77 -2.27
N LEU A 107 0.98 -10.12 -3.56
CA LEU A 107 0.08 -9.49 -4.52
C LEU A 107 -1.25 -10.25 -4.57
N ALA A 108 -2.31 -9.64 -4.06
CA ALA A 108 -3.66 -10.17 -4.07
C ALA A 108 -4.46 -9.50 -5.20
N ASP A 109 -4.48 -10.14 -6.38
CA ASP A 109 -5.10 -9.56 -7.57
C ASP A 109 -6.62 -9.72 -7.56
N GLU A 110 -7.34 -8.65 -7.90
CA GLU A 110 -8.81 -8.61 -8.03
C GLU A 110 -9.55 -8.99 -6.73
N ILE A 111 -9.22 -8.34 -5.62
CA ILE A 111 -9.84 -8.61 -4.31
C ILE A 111 -11.37 -8.57 -4.33
N ASN A 112 -11.93 -7.70 -5.18
CA ASN A 112 -13.35 -7.54 -5.39
C ASN A 112 -14.01 -8.72 -6.13
N ARG A 113 -13.29 -9.73 -6.64
CA ARG A 113 -13.89 -10.92 -7.26
C ARG A 113 -14.01 -12.12 -6.32
N SER A 114 -13.39 -12.07 -5.14
CA SER A 114 -13.51 -13.12 -4.13
C SER A 114 -14.70 -12.92 -3.19
N SER A 115 -15.13 -14.01 -2.53
CA SER A 115 -16.23 -13.96 -1.58
C SER A 115 -15.92 -13.06 -0.36
N PRO A 116 -16.93 -12.47 0.30
CA PRO A 116 -16.72 -11.67 1.51
C PRO A 116 -15.98 -12.42 2.64
N LYS A 117 -16.11 -13.75 2.70
CA LYS A 117 -15.38 -14.59 3.68
C LYS A 117 -13.89 -14.63 3.36
N THR A 118 -13.54 -14.80 2.09
CA THR A 118 -12.16 -14.81 1.60
C THR A 118 -11.50 -13.45 1.78
N GLN A 119 -12.23 -12.36 1.46
CA GLN A 119 -11.78 -10.98 1.74
C GLN A 119 -11.52 -10.77 3.23
N SER A 120 -12.45 -11.19 4.09
CA SER A 120 -12.32 -11.03 5.54
C SER A 120 -11.10 -11.78 6.10
N ALA A 121 -10.84 -13.00 5.62
CA ALA A 121 -9.66 -13.77 6.03
C ALA A 121 -8.35 -13.05 5.70
N LEU A 122 -8.23 -12.48 4.49
CA LEU A 122 -7.05 -11.69 4.11
C LEU A 122 -6.89 -10.45 4.98
N LEU A 123 -7.98 -9.73 5.22
CA LEU A 123 -7.98 -8.48 6.00
C LEU A 123 -7.71 -8.71 7.50
N GLU A 124 -8.09 -9.86 8.04
CA GLU A 124 -7.75 -10.27 9.41
C GLU A 124 -6.25 -10.49 9.55
N ILE A 125 -5.65 -11.22 8.60
CA ILE A 125 -4.21 -11.50 8.58
C ILE A 125 -3.39 -10.20 8.43
N MET A 126 -3.89 -9.26 7.62
CA MET A 126 -3.30 -7.93 7.49
C MET A 126 -3.24 -7.17 8.82
N GLU A 127 -4.25 -7.31 9.68
CA GLU A 127 -4.28 -6.63 10.97
C GLU A 127 -3.47 -7.38 12.04
N GLU A 128 -3.55 -8.72 12.07
CA GLU A 128 -2.92 -9.53 13.13
C GLU A 128 -1.46 -9.91 12.85
N GLY A 129 -1.04 -9.99 11.58
CA GLY A 129 0.30 -10.44 11.21
C GLY A 129 0.60 -11.91 11.54
N GLN A 130 -0.44 -12.72 11.74
CA GLN A 130 -0.35 -14.14 12.09
C GLN A 130 -1.58 -14.90 11.57
N VAL A 131 -1.47 -16.22 11.52
CA VAL A 131 -2.58 -17.14 11.22
C VAL A 131 -2.78 -18.08 12.40
N SER A 132 -4.01 -18.17 12.91
CA SER A 132 -4.37 -19.13 13.95
C SER A 132 -5.18 -20.27 13.36
N MET A 133 -4.68 -21.50 13.50
CA MET A 133 -5.31 -22.72 12.98
C MET A 133 -5.24 -23.83 14.02
N GLU A 134 -6.39 -24.42 14.37
CA GLU A 134 -6.50 -25.56 15.31
C GLU A 134 -5.74 -25.36 16.64
N GLY A 135 -5.79 -24.14 17.19
CA GLY A 135 -5.14 -23.78 18.45
C GLY A 135 -3.62 -23.54 18.36
N LYS A 136 -3.03 -23.60 17.15
CA LYS A 136 -1.65 -23.19 16.88
C LYS A 136 -1.62 -21.86 16.14
N THR A 137 -0.74 -20.97 16.55
CA THR A 137 -0.54 -19.65 15.92
C THR A 137 0.77 -19.64 15.16
N TYR A 138 0.71 -19.28 13.88
CA TYR A 138 1.84 -19.18 12.97
C TYR A 138 2.07 -17.71 12.64
N ARG A 139 3.23 -17.16 13.03
CA ARG A 139 3.58 -15.77 12.74
C ARG A 139 4.07 -15.61 11.30
N LEU A 140 3.70 -14.50 10.67
CA LEU A 140 4.16 -14.19 9.33
C LEU A 140 5.60 -13.66 9.31
N PRO A 141 6.34 -13.88 8.20
CA PRO A 141 7.66 -13.28 8.00
C PRO A 141 7.60 -11.74 8.10
N GLN A 142 8.66 -11.13 8.62
CA GLN A 142 8.77 -9.66 8.69
C GLN A 142 9.84 -9.16 7.72
N PRO A 143 9.61 -8.05 6.99
CA PRO A 143 8.33 -7.35 6.84
C PRO A 143 7.29 -8.20 6.09
N PHE A 144 6.00 -8.00 6.42
CA PHE A 144 4.85 -8.54 5.68
C PHE A 144 4.05 -7.38 5.08
N MET A 145 3.78 -7.44 3.78
CA MET A 145 3.01 -6.44 3.05
C MET A 145 2.09 -7.08 2.02
N VAL A 146 0.80 -6.76 2.11
CA VAL A 146 -0.20 -7.07 1.09
C VAL A 146 -0.37 -5.87 0.15
N LEU A 147 -0.33 -6.14 -1.14
CA LEU A 147 -0.77 -5.25 -2.20
C LEU A 147 -2.00 -5.88 -2.85
N ALA A 148 -3.18 -5.35 -2.51
CA ALA A 148 -4.43 -5.81 -3.09
C ALA A 148 -4.74 -4.97 -4.33
N THR A 149 -5.25 -5.58 -5.40
CA THR A 149 -5.70 -4.84 -6.59
C THR A 149 -7.20 -4.96 -6.74
N GLN A 150 -7.85 -3.90 -7.21
CA GLN A 150 -9.25 -3.94 -7.63
C GLN A 150 -9.44 -3.19 -8.93
N ASN A 151 -10.30 -3.73 -9.79
CA ASN A 151 -10.69 -3.10 -11.05
C ASN A 151 -12.00 -2.33 -10.85
N PRO A 152 -12.01 -0.99 -10.96
CA PRO A 152 -13.22 -0.20 -10.72
C PRO A 152 -14.30 -0.36 -11.80
N VAL A 153 -13.94 -0.88 -12.99
CA VAL A 153 -14.86 -0.97 -14.14
C VAL A 153 -15.71 -2.26 -14.12
N GLU A 154 -15.24 -3.30 -13.44
CA GLU A 154 -15.93 -4.60 -13.40
C GLU A 154 -17.08 -4.59 -12.38
N THR A 155 -18.30 -4.58 -12.91
CA THR A 155 -19.54 -4.58 -12.12
C THR A 155 -20.23 -5.96 -12.04
N TYR A 156 -19.86 -6.92 -12.89
CA TYR A 156 -20.50 -8.23 -12.92
C TYR A 156 -19.71 -9.25 -12.09
N GLY A 157 -20.37 -9.84 -11.09
CA GLY A 157 -19.76 -10.88 -10.25
C GLY A 157 -18.71 -10.35 -9.27
N THR A 158 -18.79 -9.08 -8.89
CA THR A 158 -17.87 -8.45 -7.93
C THR A 158 -18.55 -8.14 -6.58
N TYR A 159 -17.79 -8.25 -5.50
CA TYR A 159 -18.13 -7.91 -4.12
C TYR A 159 -17.29 -6.70 -3.71
N HIS A 160 -17.94 -5.53 -3.61
CA HIS A 160 -17.28 -4.31 -3.16
C HIS A 160 -16.83 -4.44 -1.70
N LEU A 161 -15.62 -3.95 -1.41
CA LEU A 161 -15.14 -3.81 -0.04
C LEU A 161 -15.95 -2.72 0.67
N PRO A 162 -16.60 -3.03 1.80
CA PRO A 162 -17.21 -2.01 2.66
C PRO A 162 -16.18 -0.98 3.12
N GLU A 163 -16.60 0.24 3.47
CA GLU A 163 -15.64 1.31 3.86
C GLU A 163 -14.80 0.91 5.08
N ALA A 164 -15.41 0.19 6.03
CA ALA A 164 -14.71 -0.35 7.19
C ALA A 164 -13.59 -1.35 6.84
N GLN A 165 -13.69 -2.02 5.69
CA GLN A 165 -12.64 -2.90 5.18
C GLN A 165 -11.56 -2.11 4.42
N MET A 166 -11.97 -1.13 3.60
CA MET A 166 -11.04 -0.24 2.93
C MET A 166 -10.14 0.52 3.91
N ASP A 167 -10.66 0.91 5.07
CA ASP A 167 -9.93 1.64 6.12
C ASP A 167 -8.70 0.87 6.66
N ARG A 168 -8.66 -0.47 6.49
CA ARG A 168 -7.50 -1.32 6.86
C ARG A 168 -6.31 -1.16 5.92
N PHE A 169 -6.53 -0.67 4.70
CA PHE A 169 -5.43 -0.32 3.82
C PHE A 169 -4.84 1.03 4.24
N LEU A 170 -3.51 1.08 4.37
CA LEU A 170 -2.82 2.29 4.77
C LEU A 170 -2.93 3.36 3.68
N MET A 171 -2.72 2.94 2.43
CA MET A 171 -2.84 3.79 1.25
C MET A 171 -3.69 3.15 0.17
N LYS A 172 -4.35 4.01 -0.61
CA LYS A 172 -4.90 3.71 -1.91
C LYS A 172 -4.10 4.44 -2.99
N ILE A 173 -3.60 3.70 -3.98
CA ILE A 173 -2.81 4.27 -5.09
C ILE A 173 -3.40 3.88 -6.44
N SER A 174 -3.14 4.71 -7.44
CA SER A 174 -3.39 4.42 -8.85
C SER A 174 -2.10 4.69 -9.63
N MET A 175 -1.72 3.80 -10.54
CA MET A 175 -0.54 3.94 -11.38
C MET A 175 -0.86 4.59 -12.72
N GLY A 176 -2.08 4.38 -13.23
CA GLY A 176 -2.52 4.85 -14.54
C GLY A 176 -1.73 4.24 -15.70
N TYR A 177 -2.18 4.55 -16.92
CA TYR A 177 -1.39 4.26 -18.11
C TYR A 177 -0.07 5.02 -18.09
N PRO A 178 1.02 4.43 -18.59
CA PRO A 178 2.28 5.15 -18.77
C PRO A 178 2.09 6.34 -19.70
N GLU A 179 2.90 7.39 -19.51
CA GLU A 179 2.99 8.47 -20.49
C GLU A 179 3.57 7.96 -21.81
N LYS A 180 3.38 8.72 -22.89
CA LYS A 180 3.80 8.29 -24.24
C LYS A 180 5.29 7.93 -24.30
N GLU A 181 6.13 8.74 -23.66
CA GLU A 181 7.58 8.54 -23.59
C GLU A 181 7.92 7.26 -22.81
N GLU A 182 7.20 7.00 -21.72
CA GLU A 182 7.36 5.80 -20.88
C GLU A 182 6.92 4.55 -21.64
N GLU A 183 5.78 4.61 -22.34
CA GLU A 183 5.25 3.52 -23.15
C GLU A 183 6.20 3.16 -24.30
N LEU A 184 6.77 4.17 -24.97
CA LEU A 184 7.81 3.96 -25.98
C LEU A 184 9.06 3.27 -25.40
N ALA A 185 9.47 3.64 -24.19
CA ALA A 185 10.60 2.99 -23.53
C ALA A 185 10.28 1.54 -23.11
N ILE A 186 9.05 1.25 -22.69
CA ILE A 186 8.57 -0.12 -22.44
C ILE A 186 8.64 -0.97 -23.72
N LEU A 187 8.16 -0.44 -24.85
CA LEU A 187 8.20 -1.13 -26.14
C LEU A 187 9.63 -1.45 -26.58
N ARG A 188 10.57 -0.50 -26.40
CA ARG A 188 11.99 -0.69 -26.71
C ARG A 188 12.62 -1.78 -25.82
N ARG A 189 12.39 -1.74 -24.50
CA ARG A 189 12.93 -2.73 -23.56
C ARG A 189 12.38 -4.15 -23.78
N SER A 190 11.12 -4.27 -24.19
CA SER A 190 10.49 -5.56 -24.50
C SER A 190 11.16 -6.28 -25.68
N ALA A 191 11.73 -5.52 -26.63
CA ALA A 191 12.43 -6.06 -27.80
C ALA A 191 13.82 -6.65 -27.47
N ASP A 192 14.49 -6.18 -26.42
CA ASP A 192 15.87 -6.55 -26.05
C ASP A 192 15.95 -7.73 -25.06
N ALA A 193 14.93 -8.61 -25.07
CA ALA A 193 14.64 -9.69 -24.12
C ALA A 193 15.83 -10.33 -23.36
N ALA A 194 16.19 -9.71 -22.24
CA ALA A 194 16.61 -10.40 -21.03
C ALA A 194 15.89 -9.72 -19.84
N PRO A 195 15.09 -10.45 -19.03
CA PRO A 195 14.60 -9.89 -17.79
C PRO A 195 15.81 -9.50 -16.95
N ALA A 196 15.94 -8.23 -16.57
CA ALA A 196 17.04 -7.80 -15.73
C ALA A 196 17.02 -8.66 -14.46
N ASN A 197 18.06 -9.47 -14.27
CA ASN A 197 18.26 -10.19 -13.02
C ASN A 197 18.58 -9.16 -11.95
N LEU A 198 17.55 -8.71 -11.24
CA LEU A 198 17.71 -7.84 -10.09
C LEU A 198 18.39 -8.63 -8.97
N SER A 199 19.56 -8.15 -8.56
CA SER A 199 20.18 -8.55 -7.30
C SER A 199 19.54 -7.76 -6.16
N ALA A 200 19.44 -8.38 -4.98
CA ALA A 200 19.06 -7.67 -3.77
C ALA A 200 20.08 -6.57 -3.45
N VAL A 201 19.59 -5.40 -3.07
CA VAL A 201 20.38 -4.21 -2.70
C VAL A 201 20.19 -3.81 -1.23
N ILE A 202 19.19 -4.41 -0.57
CA ILE A 202 18.93 -4.26 0.86
C ILE A 202 18.44 -5.61 1.42
N SER A 203 18.76 -5.91 2.67
CA SER A 203 18.26 -7.09 3.37
C SER A 203 16.92 -6.83 4.09
N LEU A 204 16.19 -7.91 4.43
CA LEU A 204 14.95 -7.79 5.20
C LEU A 204 15.20 -7.26 6.62
N GLU A 205 16.32 -7.64 7.24
CA GLU A 205 16.73 -7.17 8.56
C GLU A 205 17.01 -5.66 8.55
N GLU A 206 17.64 -5.15 7.50
CA GLU A 206 17.87 -3.72 7.32
C GLU A 206 16.56 -2.95 7.14
N ILE A 207 15.57 -3.53 6.44
CA ILE A 207 14.23 -2.95 6.33
C ILE A 207 13.55 -2.91 7.70
N VAL A 208 13.66 -3.97 8.51
CA VAL A 208 13.11 -4.00 9.87
C VAL A 208 13.77 -2.91 10.74
N ALA A 209 15.09 -2.74 10.67
CA ALA A 209 15.77 -1.66 11.38
C ALA A 209 15.31 -0.26 10.93
N LEU A 210 15.05 -0.08 9.62
CA LEU A 210 14.48 1.17 9.10
C LEU A 210 13.05 1.40 9.59
N LYS A 211 12.23 0.34 9.73
CA LYS A 211 10.88 0.43 10.33
C LYS A 211 10.93 0.90 11.77
N GLU A 212 11.87 0.40 12.56
CA GLU A 212 12.08 0.86 13.95
C GLU A 212 12.47 2.34 13.98
N LYS A 213 13.31 2.80 13.05
CA LYS A 213 13.68 4.22 12.93
C LYS A 213 12.48 5.14 12.69
N VAL A 214 11.42 4.67 12.00
CA VAL A 214 10.19 5.45 11.78
C VAL A 214 9.58 5.89 13.11
N GLU A 215 9.66 5.06 14.15
CA GLU A 215 9.11 5.37 15.48
C GLU A 215 9.87 6.46 16.23
N HIS A 216 11.04 6.87 15.74
CA HIS A 216 11.88 7.90 16.33
C HIS A 216 11.93 9.22 15.54
N ILE A 217 11.30 9.27 14.35
CA ILE A 217 11.23 10.51 13.55
C ILE A 217 10.46 11.59 14.27
N HIS A 218 11.01 12.79 14.36
CA HIS A 218 10.33 13.91 15.00
C HIS A 218 9.18 14.43 14.13
N ILE A 219 8.04 14.71 14.76
CA ILE A 219 6.96 15.50 14.19
C ILE A 219 6.59 16.56 15.21
N SER A 220 6.51 17.81 14.78
CA SER A 220 6.24 18.91 15.70
C SER A 220 4.77 18.89 16.13
N PRO A 221 4.44 19.37 17.35
CA PRO A 221 3.04 19.43 17.81
C PRO A 221 2.12 20.22 16.88
N ARG A 222 2.66 21.23 16.18
CA ARG A 222 1.90 22.02 15.17
C ARG A 222 1.53 21.17 13.94
N LEU A 223 2.39 20.24 13.52
CA LEU A 223 2.09 19.33 12.42
C LEU A 223 1.09 18.25 12.84
N GLU A 224 1.16 17.78 14.09
CA GLU A 224 0.14 16.89 14.66
C GLU A 224 -1.23 17.58 14.68
N GLU A 225 -1.28 18.83 15.15
CA GLU A 225 -2.48 19.66 15.12
C GLU A 225 -2.99 19.86 13.68
N TYR A 226 -2.10 20.11 12.71
CA TYR A 226 -2.47 20.20 11.31
C TYR A 226 -3.13 18.92 10.77
N ILE A 227 -2.60 17.73 11.12
CA ILE A 227 -3.20 16.44 10.73
C ILE A 227 -4.59 16.28 11.34
N VAL A 228 -4.77 16.65 12.61
CA VAL A 228 -6.06 16.60 13.30
C VAL A 228 -7.05 17.58 12.65
N ASN A 229 -6.65 18.82 12.42
CA ASN A 229 -7.46 19.85 11.77
C ASN A 229 -7.87 19.44 10.36
N LEU A 230 -6.99 18.76 9.61
CA LEU A 230 -7.33 18.19 8.30
C LEU A 230 -8.43 17.13 8.43
N ALA A 231 -8.30 16.21 9.40
CA ALA A 231 -9.33 15.20 9.64
C ALA A 231 -10.66 15.83 10.10
N GLU A 232 -10.63 16.82 10.98
CA GLU A 232 -11.83 17.56 11.43
C GLU A 232 -12.50 18.31 10.27
N ALA A 233 -11.73 19.00 9.44
CA ALA A 233 -12.25 19.69 8.26
C ALA A 233 -12.95 18.73 7.29
N THR A 234 -12.52 17.47 7.20
CA THR A 234 -13.26 16.46 6.41
C THR A 234 -14.59 16.04 7.05
N ARG A 235 -14.72 16.10 8.38
CA ARG A 235 -15.95 15.75 9.11
C ARG A 235 -16.96 16.88 9.11
N ASP A 236 -16.48 18.13 9.10
CA ASP A 236 -17.33 19.32 9.14
C ASP A 236 -17.72 19.84 7.74
N SER A 237 -17.12 19.29 6.68
CA SER A 237 -17.42 19.67 5.30
C SER A 237 -18.79 19.20 4.83
N GLU A 238 -19.62 20.12 4.31
CA GLU A 238 -20.91 19.78 3.70
C GLU A 238 -20.81 18.94 2.42
N TYR A 239 -19.63 18.87 1.82
CA TYR A 239 -19.35 18.05 0.64
C TYR A 239 -19.05 16.59 0.99
N ILE A 240 -18.94 16.27 2.28
CA ILE A 240 -18.57 14.95 2.78
C ILE A 240 -19.70 14.40 3.65
N ARG A 241 -20.13 13.17 3.37
CA ARG A 241 -21.12 12.43 4.17
C ARG A 241 -20.48 11.69 5.34
N LEU A 242 -19.27 11.15 5.14
CA LEU A 242 -18.47 10.51 6.18
C LEU A 242 -17.02 10.96 6.03
N GLY A 243 -16.52 11.68 7.03
CA GLY A 243 -15.14 12.17 7.07
C GLY A 243 -14.14 11.14 7.58
N VAL A 244 -12.88 11.56 7.63
CA VAL A 244 -11.75 10.73 8.02
C VAL A 244 -11.86 10.28 9.48
N SER A 245 -11.68 8.99 9.74
CA SER A 245 -11.66 8.41 11.09
C SER A 245 -10.37 8.75 11.87
N PRO A 246 -10.32 8.57 13.20
CA PRO A 246 -9.06 8.65 13.95
C PRO A 246 -7.96 7.70 13.45
N ARG A 247 -8.34 6.56 12.85
CA ARG A 247 -7.40 5.65 12.19
C ARG A 247 -6.75 6.31 10.99
N GLY A 248 -7.49 7.13 10.24
CA GLY A 248 -6.97 7.89 9.10
C GLY A 248 -5.96 8.97 9.50
N SER A 249 -6.20 9.71 10.58
CA SER A 249 -5.22 10.69 11.10
C SER A 249 -3.96 9.99 11.63
N LEU A 250 -4.11 8.87 12.34
CA LEU A 250 -2.97 8.06 12.81
C LEU A 250 -2.17 7.47 11.65
N ALA A 251 -2.87 6.99 10.61
CA ALA A 251 -2.27 6.50 9.38
C ALA A 251 -1.44 7.59 8.69
N LEU A 252 -1.97 8.81 8.54
CA LEU A 252 -1.25 9.92 7.92
C LEU A 252 -0.02 10.32 8.73
N HIS A 253 -0.16 10.40 10.05
CA HIS A 253 0.94 10.64 10.98
C HIS A 253 2.07 9.61 10.82
N ARG A 254 1.75 8.31 10.87
CA ARG A 254 2.75 7.23 10.72
C ARG A 254 3.40 7.24 9.34
N THR A 255 2.61 7.51 8.31
CA THR A 255 3.06 7.54 6.92
C THR A 255 4.00 8.71 6.66
N ALA A 256 3.72 9.89 7.23
CA ALA A 256 4.58 11.06 7.11
C ALA A 256 5.96 10.81 7.72
N ARG A 257 6.01 10.14 8.88
CA ARG A 257 7.28 9.72 9.50
C ARG A 257 8.05 8.73 8.61
N ALA A 258 7.35 7.76 8.03
CA ALA A 258 7.96 6.79 7.12
C ALA A 258 8.51 7.44 5.85
N TYR A 259 7.81 8.43 5.31
CA TYR A 259 8.25 9.19 4.16
C TYR A 259 9.47 10.06 4.48
N ALA A 260 9.54 10.67 5.66
CA ALA A 260 10.75 11.36 6.11
C ALA A 260 11.97 10.42 6.16
N VAL A 261 11.81 9.17 6.66
CA VAL A 261 12.89 8.15 6.61
C VAL A 261 13.32 7.85 5.18
N LEU A 262 12.37 7.69 4.26
CA LEU A 262 12.64 7.47 2.84
C LEU A 262 13.46 8.63 2.25
N CYS A 263 13.08 9.85 2.59
CA CYS A 263 13.76 11.09 2.22
C CYS A 263 15.02 11.40 3.05
N GLY A 264 15.56 10.44 3.81
CA GLY A 264 16.80 10.61 4.57
C GLY A 264 16.74 11.60 5.74
N ARG A 265 15.55 12.09 6.12
CA ARG A 265 15.34 13.08 7.18
C ARG A 265 14.98 12.43 8.51
N ASP A 266 15.26 13.15 9.60
CA ASP A 266 14.90 12.81 10.98
C ASP A 266 13.66 13.58 11.49
N TYR A 267 13.06 14.43 10.65
CA TYR A 267 11.83 15.17 10.94
C TYR A 267 10.87 15.23 9.74
N VAL A 268 9.58 15.37 10.04
CA VAL A 268 8.49 15.54 9.06
C VAL A 268 8.36 17.00 8.62
N LEU A 269 8.13 17.22 7.32
CA LEU A 269 7.81 18.52 6.74
C LEU A 269 6.30 18.63 6.45
N PRO A 270 5.72 19.85 6.43
CA PRO A 270 4.31 20.04 6.07
C PRO A 270 3.97 19.51 4.67
N ASP A 271 4.90 19.61 3.72
CA ASP A 271 4.70 19.14 2.35
C ASP A 271 4.64 17.61 2.26
N ASP A 272 5.26 16.88 3.20
CA ASP A 272 5.11 15.41 3.29
C ASP A 272 3.66 15.04 3.56
N ILE A 273 3.03 15.75 4.51
CA ILE A 273 1.64 15.51 4.91
C ILE A 273 0.71 15.80 3.73
N LYS A 274 0.93 16.92 3.03
CA LYS A 274 0.14 17.30 1.85
C LYS A 274 0.30 16.31 0.71
N PHE A 275 1.52 15.86 0.44
CA PHE A 275 1.81 14.88 -0.60
C PHE A 275 1.14 13.54 -0.31
N LEU A 276 1.15 13.09 0.95
CA LEU A 276 0.61 11.79 1.36
C LEU A 276 -0.91 11.78 1.58
N ALA A 277 -1.51 12.93 1.91
CA ALA A 277 -2.94 13.02 2.24
C ALA A 277 -3.86 12.40 1.16
N PRO A 278 -3.68 12.64 -0.15
CA PRO A 278 -4.51 12.01 -1.19
C PRO A 278 -4.44 10.47 -1.19
N PHE A 279 -3.29 9.89 -0.88
CA PHE A 279 -3.10 8.44 -0.88
C PHE A 279 -3.61 7.79 0.40
N VAL A 280 -3.61 8.53 1.52
CA VAL A 280 -3.97 8.00 2.83
C VAL A 280 -5.43 8.29 3.20
N LEU A 281 -5.99 9.43 2.81
CA LEU A 281 -7.28 9.89 3.34
C LEU A 281 -8.46 9.64 2.41
N THR A 282 -8.24 9.66 1.09
CA THR A 282 -9.32 9.67 0.09
C THR A 282 -10.25 8.47 0.18
N HIS A 283 -9.71 7.26 0.38
CA HIS A 283 -10.52 6.04 0.51
C HIS A 283 -11.25 5.92 1.86
N ARG A 284 -11.02 6.87 2.76
CA ARG A 284 -11.69 6.99 4.06
C ARG A 284 -12.77 8.07 4.07
N ILE A 285 -13.03 8.70 2.91
CA ILE A 285 -14.00 9.78 2.74
C ILE A 285 -15.15 9.29 1.87
N ILE A 286 -16.39 9.44 2.36
CA ILE A 286 -17.60 9.24 1.56
C ILE A 286 -18.14 10.60 1.15
N ILE A 287 -18.18 10.89 -0.15
CA ILE A 287 -18.69 12.17 -0.66
C ILE A 287 -20.21 12.29 -0.45
N SER A 288 -20.68 13.49 -0.13
CA SER A 288 -22.12 13.80 -0.07
C SER A 288 -22.70 13.99 -1.47
N PRO A 289 -24.04 13.89 -1.66
CA PRO A 289 -24.66 14.19 -2.96
C PRO A 289 -24.35 15.61 -3.46
N LYS A 290 -24.25 16.57 -2.55
CA LYS A 290 -23.85 17.95 -2.85
C LYS A 290 -22.40 18.00 -3.32
N GLY A 291 -21.49 17.34 -2.59
CA GLY A 291 -20.09 17.21 -2.99
C GLY A 291 -19.93 16.61 -4.39
N LYS A 292 -20.66 15.53 -4.68
CA LYS A 292 -20.62 14.88 -6.00
C LYS A 292 -21.07 15.79 -7.14
N SER A 293 -22.03 16.67 -6.89
CA SER A 293 -22.52 17.63 -7.88
C SER A 293 -21.55 18.78 -8.14
N VAL A 294 -20.90 19.30 -7.10
CA VAL A 294 -20.06 20.50 -7.18
C VAL A 294 -18.61 20.18 -7.50
N LEU A 295 -18.06 19.13 -6.88
CA LEU A 295 -16.64 18.78 -6.89
C LEU A 295 -16.37 17.40 -7.49
N GLY A 296 -17.40 16.63 -7.89
CA GLY A 296 -17.24 15.36 -8.61
C GLY A 296 -16.71 14.18 -7.79
N SER A 297 -15.58 14.33 -7.08
CA SER A 297 -14.79 13.25 -6.50
C SER A 297 -14.26 13.57 -5.09
N PRO A 298 -14.07 12.57 -4.20
CA PRO A 298 -13.42 12.77 -2.89
C PRO A 298 -12.03 13.40 -3.00
N GLU A 299 -11.27 13.05 -4.05
CA GLU A 299 -9.95 13.58 -4.37
C GLU A 299 -9.97 15.11 -4.53
N GLU A 300 -10.97 15.65 -5.26
CA GLU A 300 -11.14 17.09 -5.47
C GLU A 300 -11.55 17.82 -4.18
N VAL A 301 -12.43 17.21 -3.37
CA VAL A 301 -12.79 17.79 -2.07
C VAL A 301 -11.56 17.91 -1.17
N LEU A 302 -10.75 16.84 -1.09
CA LEU A 302 -9.54 16.85 -0.29
C LEU A 302 -8.51 17.86 -0.82
N ALA A 303 -8.34 17.95 -2.13
CA ALA A 303 -7.46 18.94 -2.76
C ALA A 303 -7.88 20.38 -2.44
N GLN A 304 -9.19 20.66 -2.38
CA GLN A 304 -9.70 21.95 -1.93
C GLN A 304 -9.36 22.20 -0.45
N LEU A 305 -9.61 21.23 0.43
CA LEU A 305 -9.32 21.35 1.87
C LEU A 305 -7.83 21.62 2.14
N LEU A 306 -6.94 20.94 1.43
CA LEU A 306 -5.49 21.13 1.54
C LEU A 306 -5.02 22.53 1.09
N ARG A 307 -5.78 23.20 0.22
CA ARG A 307 -5.51 24.59 -0.21
C ARG A 307 -6.04 25.63 0.77
N THR A 308 -7.15 25.35 1.43
CA THR A 308 -7.82 26.28 2.35
C THR A 308 -7.26 26.26 3.76
N LEU A 309 -6.78 25.10 4.22
CA LEU A 309 -6.21 24.96 5.55
C LEU A 309 -4.84 25.63 5.62
N THR A 310 -4.68 26.53 6.59
CA THR A 310 -3.39 27.19 6.85
C THR A 310 -2.37 26.16 7.29
N VAL A 311 -1.26 26.11 6.56
CA VAL A 311 -0.08 25.33 6.96
C VAL A 311 0.58 26.04 8.13
N PRO A 312 0.97 25.31 9.19
CA PRO A 312 1.77 25.91 10.24
C PRO A 312 3.06 26.46 9.63
N THR A 313 3.31 27.75 9.83
CA THR A 313 4.64 28.34 9.68
C THR A 313 5.44 28.08 10.96
N GLU A 314 6.77 28.02 10.86
CA GLU A 314 7.70 27.63 11.95
C GLU A 314 7.35 28.19 13.34
#